data_AF-A0A6G1GJ68-F1
#
_entry.id   AF-A0A6G1GJ68-F1
#
_cell.length_a   1.000
_cell.length_b   1.000
_cell.length_c   1.000
_cell.angle_alpha   90.00
_cell.angle_beta   90.00
_cell.angle_gamma   90.00
#
_symmetry.space_group_name_H-M   'P 1'
#
loop_
_entity.id
_entity.type
_entity.pdbx_description
1 polymer ?
#
loop_
_entity_poly.entity_id
_entity_poly.type
_entity_poly.pdbx_seq_one_letter_code
_entity_poly.pdbx_strand_id
1 'polypeptide(L)'
;MGNQHVSPPLHSLANPRRASTDSDHNTNCRNCTGCTHCTNCVDCTDSDHCTNSQRLTTSHHCDNCQDLEDCHHCTNCSNLKGVSHASNEHGTKAEKPEL
;
A
#
# COMPACT_ATOMS: atom_id res chain seq x y z
N MET A 1 -22.17 12.93 26.22
CA MET A 1 -22.79 11.79 25.50
C MET A 1 -22.01 11.68 24.19
N GLY A 2 -21.16 10.66 24.08
CA GLY A 2 -20.18 10.54 23.01
C GLY A 2 -20.85 10.38 21.66
N ASN A 3 -20.48 11.22 20.70
CA ASN A 3 -20.82 11.02 19.30
C ASN A 3 -20.07 9.78 18.82
N GLN A 4 -20.72 8.63 18.90
CA GLN A 4 -20.28 7.41 18.24
C GLN A 4 -20.40 7.67 16.73
N HIS A 5 -19.30 8.10 16.12
CA HIS A 5 -19.15 8.12 14.67
C HIS A 5 -19.17 6.65 14.21
N VAL A 6 -20.37 6.15 13.92
CA VAL A 6 -20.56 4.82 13.36
C VAL A 6 -20.18 4.87 11.89
N SER A 7 -18.89 4.66 11.61
CA SER A 7 -18.45 4.30 10.27
C SER A 7 -19.07 2.94 9.93
N PRO A 8 -19.87 2.82 8.86
CA PRO A 8 -20.34 1.51 8.43
C PRO A 8 -19.13 0.68 7.97
N PRO A 9 -19.11 -0.65 8.18
CA PRO A 9 -18.09 -1.48 7.58
C PRO A 9 -18.37 -1.51 6.09
N LEU A 10 -17.66 -0.67 5.33
CA LEU A 10 -17.64 -0.72 3.89
C LEU A 10 -16.86 -1.98 3.49
N HIS A 11 -17.53 -3.14 3.56
CA HIS A 11 -17.17 -4.28 2.75
C HIS A 11 -17.35 -3.88 1.29
N SER A 12 -16.37 -3.16 0.73
CA SER A 12 -16.34 -2.79 -0.68
C SER A 12 -16.04 -4.06 -1.47
N LEU A 13 -17.13 -4.71 -1.86
CA LEU A 13 -17.21 -5.75 -2.87
C LEU A 13 -16.18 -5.49 -3.97
N ALA A 14 -15.27 -6.45 -4.13
CA ALA A 14 -14.26 -6.52 -5.18
C ALA A 14 -14.79 -6.03 -6.51
N ASN A 15 -14.56 -4.75 -6.81
CA ASN A 15 -14.88 -4.16 -8.10
C ASN A 15 -13.76 -3.17 -8.43
N PRO A 16 -12.93 -3.45 -9.44
CA PRO A 16 -11.73 -2.67 -9.78
C PRO A 16 -12.00 -1.25 -10.33
N ARG A 17 -13.11 -0.63 -9.96
CA ARG A 17 -13.65 0.60 -10.56
C ARG A 17 -13.91 1.75 -9.60
N ARG A 18 -13.67 1.62 -8.29
CA ARG A 18 -13.99 2.71 -7.34
C ARG A 18 -12.74 3.27 -6.69
N ALA A 19 -12.74 4.61 -6.63
CA ALA A 19 -11.93 5.34 -5.69
C ALA A 19 -12.51 5.11 -4.28
N SER A 20 -11.64 4.94 -3.30
CA SER A 20 -11.98 4.82 -1.88
C SER A 20 -11.29 5.94 -1.11
N THR A 21 -11.98 6.47 -0.11
CA THR A 21 -11.48 7.59 0.70
C THR A 21 -11.85 7.35 2.15
N ASP A 22 -10.91 7.58 3.06
CA ASP A 22 -11.09 7.47 4.52
C ASP A 22 -11.79 6.16 4.94
N SER A 23 -11.37 5.05 4.32
CA SER A 23 -12.01 3.75 4.42
C SER A 23 -11.01 2.67 4.84
N ASP A 24 -11.51 1.64 5.49
CA ASP A 24 -10.71 0.51 5.96
C ASP A 24 -10.94 -0.74 5.08
N HIS A 25 -9.92 -1.59 4.96
CA HIS A 25 -9.97 -2.91 4.31
C HIS A 25 -10.38 -2.87 2.82
N ASN A 26 -9.73 -1.99 2.06
CA ASN A 26 -9.95 -1.85 0.63
C ASN A 26 -9.24 -2.95 -0.15
N THR A 27 -9.92 -3.58 -1.11
CA THR A 27 -9.34 -4.64 -1.93
C THR A 27 -9.62 -4.41 -3.41
N ASN A 28 -8.59 -4.55 -4.26
CA ASN A 28 -8.68 -4.35 -5.71
C ASN A 28 -9.20 -2.94 -6.08
N CYS A 29 -8.83 -1.90 -5.35
CA CYS A 29 -9.25 -0.53 -5.64
C CYS A 29 -8.31 0.12 -6.66
N ARG A 30 -8.84 1.01 -7.49
CA ARG A 30 -7.98 1.78 -8.39
C ARG A 30 -7.27 2.87 -7.63
N ASN A 31 -8.02 3.71 -6.92
CA ASN A 31 -7.52 4.87 -6.18
C ASN A 31 -7.94 4.79 -4.71
N CYS A 32 -7.02 4.99 -3.78
CA CYS A 32 -7.25 5.05 -2.35
C CYS A 32 -6.60 6.32 -1.79
N THR A 33 -7.31 7.04 -0.93
CA THR A 33 -6.78 8.21 -0.23
C THR A 33 -7.18 8.16 1.23
N GLY A 34 -6.25 8.33 2.17
CA GLY A 34 -6.58 8.29 3.60
C GLY A 34 -7.07 6.92 4.07
N CYS A 35 -6.75 5.84 3.34
CA CYS A 35 -7.31 4.52 3.60
C CYS A 35 -6.39 3.67 4.47
N THR A 36 -6.95 2.78 5.26
CA THR A 36 -6.18 1.76 5.98
C THR A 36 -6.41 0.37 5.40
N HIS A 37 -5.39 -0.48 5.43
CA HIS A 37 -5.45 -1.88 4.99
C HIS A 37 -5.87 -2.01 3.51
N CYS A 38 -5.04 -1.50 2.60
CA CYS A 38 -5.28 -1.57 1.16
C CYS A 38 -4.55 -2.77 0.54
N THR A 39 -5.28 -3.65 -0.15
CA THR A 39 -4.71 -4.83 -0.82
C THR A 39 -4.97 -4.79 -2.32
N ASN A 40 -3.94 -5.08 -3.13
CA ASN A 40 -4.03 -5.11 -4.59
C ASN A 40 -4.56 -3.80 -5.20
N CYS A 41 -4.15 -2.65 -4.66
CA CYS A 41 -4.59 -1.34 -5.14
C CYS A 41 -3.57 -0.73 -6.11
N VAL A 42 -4.01 0.17 -6.98
CA VAL A 42 -3.16 0.73 -8.07
C VAL A 42 -2.62 2.13 -7.78
N ASP A 43 -3.34 2.90 -6.99
CA ASP A 43 -3.02 4.25 -6.55
C ASP A 43 -3.38 4.36 -5.09
N CYS A 44 -2.39 4.58 -4.23
CA CYS A 44 -2.64 4.83 -2.81
C CYS A 44 -1.91 6.11 -2.40
N THR A 45 -2.63 7.04 -1.81
CA THR A 45 -2.06 8.28 -1.26
C THR A 45 -2.43 8.37 0.21
N ASP A 46 -1.48 8.74 1.06
CA ASP A 46 -1.72 8.92 2.50
C ASP A 46 -2.45 7.71 3.11
N SER A 47 -1.97 6.51 2.78
CA SER A 47 -2.61 5.26 3.16
C SER A 47 -1.69 4.41 4.03
N ASP A 48 -2.27 3.64 4.92
CA ASP A 48 -1.53 2.80 5.86
C ASP A 48 -1.80 1.32 5.59
N HIS A 49 -0.80 0.48 5.85
CA HIS A 49 -0.89 -0.98 5.70
C HIS A 49 -1.29 -1.39 4.27
N CYS A 50 -0.50 -0.94 3.29
CA CYS A 50 -0.72 -1.30 1.89
C CYS A 50 0.03 -2.58 1.52
N THR A 51 -0.64 -3.54 0.89
CA THR A 51 -0.03 -4.81 0.46
C THR A 51 -0.27 -5.07 -1.02
N ASN A 52 0.74 -5.59 -1.73
CA ASN A 52 0.66 -5.95 -3.16
C ASN A 52 0.11 -4.81 -4.04
N SER A 53 0.41 -3.57 -3.68
CA SER A 53 -0.16 -2.39 -4.32
C SER A 53 0.90 -1.65 -5.13
N GLN A 54 0.44 -0.82 -6.07
CA GLN A 54 1.30 -0.03 -6.95
C GLN A 54 1.09 1.46 -6.69
N ARG A 55 2.13 2.26 -6.97
CA ARG A 55 2.09 3.72 -6.93
C ARG A 55 1.56 4.27 -5.62
N LEU A 56 2.40 4.15 -4.60
CA LEU A 56 2.11 4.64 -3.27
C LEU A 56 2.80 5.98 -3.05
N THR A 57 2.09 6.93 -2.48
CA THR A 57 2.63 8.24 -2.10
C THR A 57 2.32 8.50 -0.64
N THR A 58 3.31 8.98 0.12
CA THR A 58 3.17 9.38 1.53
C THR A 58 2.48 8.31 2.40
N SER A 59 2.78 7.03 2.15
CA SER A 59 2.09 5.90 2.78
C SER A 59 3.00 5.17 3.78
N HIS A 60 2.43 4.46 4.76
CA HIS A 60 3.18 3.74 5.79
C HIS A 60 2.87 2.23 5.77
N HIS A 61 3.83 1.44 6.25
CA HIS A 61 3.68 -0.02 6.40
C HIS A 61 3.30 -0.69 5.07
N CYS A 62 4.19 -0.56 4.08
CA CYS A 62 3.95 -1.04 2.73
C CYS A 62 4.66 -2.38 2.49
N ASP A 63 3.94 -3.41 2.07
CA ASP A 63 4.50 -4.75 1.87
C ASP A 63 4.28 -5.25 0.44
N ASN A 64 5.37 -5.67 -0.23
CA ASN A 64 5.34 -6.15 -1.62
C ASN A 64 4.76 -5.13 -2.61
N CYS A 65 5.04 -3.84 -2.39
CA CYS A 65 4.54 -2.76 -3.22
C CYS A 65 5.58 -2.28 -4.25
N GLN A 66 5.11 -1.59 -5.28
CA GLN A 66 5.95 -1.04 -6.35
C GLN A 66 5.68 0.44 -6.55
N ASP A 67 6.71 1.20 -6.94
CA ASP A 67 6.65 2.63 -7.21
C ASP A 67 6.22 3.42 -5.97
N LEU A 68 7.13 3.54 -4.99
CA LEU A 68 6.85 4.21 -3.72
C LEU A 68 7.53 5.59 -3.69
N GLU A 69 6.78 6.62 -3.32
CA GLU A 69 7.26 7.98 -3.12
C GLU A 69 6.96 8.45 -1.69
N ASP A 70 7.99 8.90 -0.98
CA ASP A 70 7.90 9.46 0.38
C ASP A 70 7.18 8.53 1.38
N CYS A 71 7.41 7.22 1.25
CA CYS A 71 6.79 6.20 2.10
C CYS A 71 7.69 5.77 3.28
N HIS A 72 7.10 5.13 4.28
CA HIS A 72 7.80 4.69 5.49
C HIS A 72 7.49 3.22 5.81
N HIS A 73 8.46 2.53 6.44
CA HIS A 73 8.30 1.14 6.89
C HIS A 73 7.88 0.19 5.75
N CYS A 74 8.69 0.15 4.69
CA CYS A 74 8.37 -0.63 3.50
C CYS A 74 9.15 -1.95 3.47
N THR A 75 8.48 -3.08 3.24
CA THR A 75 9.12 -4.40 3.15
C THR A 75 8.95 -4.97 1.75
N ASN A 76 10.01 -5.55 1.19
CA ASN A 76 9.97 -6.20 -0.12
C ASN A 76 9.41 -5.32 -1.24
N CYS A 77 9.69 -4.02 -1.18
CA CYS A 77 9.18 -3.06 -2.15
C CYS A 77 10.26 -2.68 -3.18
N SER A 78 9.83 -2.27 -4.38
CA SER A 78 10.72 -1.83 -5.45
C SER A 78 10.39 -0.43 -5.95
N ASN A 79 11.34 0.21 -6.65
CA ASN A 79 11.23 1.58 -7.17
C ASN A 79 10.93 2.60 -6.06
N LEU A 80 11.81 2.63 -5.06
CA LEU A 80 11.67 3.46 -3.87
C LEU A 80 12.30 4.84 -4.09
N LYS A 81 11.54 5.91 -3.84
CA LYS A 81 11.99 7.30 -3.86
C LYS A 81 11.56 7.98 -2.55
N GLY A 82 12.50 8.60 -1.85
CA GLY A 82 12.19 9.27 -0.57
C GLY A 82 11.72 8.32 0.54
N VAL A 83 11.94 7.01 0.38
CA VAL A 83 11.48 6.01 1.35
C VAL A 83 12.45 5.88 2.51
N SER A 84 11.92 5.73 3.73
CA SER A 84 12.73 5.42 4.92
C SER A 84 12.26 4.16 5.64
N HIS A 85 13.16 3.55 6.42
CA HIS A 85 12.90 2.28 7.13
C HIS A 85 12.46 1.16 6.18
N ALA A 86 13.10 1.09 5.00
CA ALA A 86 12.86 0.02 4.05
C ALA A 86 13.64 -1.25 4.43
N SER A 87 12.94 -2.37 4.53
CA SER A 87 13.47 -3.71 4.73
C SER A 87 13.24 -4.53 3.47
N ASN A 88 14.12 -4.39 2.49
CA ASN A 88 14.05 -5.17 1.28
C ASN A 88 14.92 -6.42 1.49
N GLU A 89 14.32 -7.55 1.86
CA GLU A 89 15.01 -8.85 1.76
C GLU A 89 15.05 -9.23 0.28
N HIS A 90 15.85 -8.51 -0.51
CA HIS A 90 16.28 -9.00 -1.80
C HIS A 90 17.10 -10.25 -1.50
N GLY A 91 16.48 -11.43 -1.67
CA GLY A 91 17.24 -12.65 -1.90
C GLY A 91 18.23 -12.34 -3.00
N THR A 92 19.51 -12.21 -2.64
CA THR A 92 20.59 -12.04 -3.59
C THR A 92 20.55 -13.30 -4.44
N LYS A 93 19.91 -13.23 -5.62
CA LYS A 93 20.25 -14.17 -6.66
C LYS A 93 21.72 -13.89 -6.92
N ALA A 94 22.58 -14.70 -6.32
CA ALA A 94 23.99 -14.73 -6.64
C ALA A 94 24.05 -14.88 -8.17
N GLU A 95 24.42 -13.79 -8.85
CA GLU A 95 24.81 -13.87 -10.25
C GLU A 95 25.97 -14.86 -10.26
N LYS A 96 25.67 -16.07 -10.76
CA LYS A 96 26.67 -17.10 -10.96
C LYS A 96 27.64 -16.52 -12.00
N PRO A 97 28.94 -16.34 -11.70
CA PRO A 97 29.87 -15.91 -12.74
C PRO A 97 29.91 -17.02 -13.79
N GLU A 98 29.53 -16.70 -15.02
CA GLU A 98 29.74 -17.60 -16.14
C GLU A 98 31.24 -17.81 -16.33
N LEU A 99 31.67 -19.08 -16.32
CA LEU A 99 33.02 -19.55 -16.65
C LEU A 99 33.05 -20.01 -18.11
#